data_AF-A0A968VXP2-F1
#
_entry.id   AF-A0A968VXP2-F1
#
_cell.length_a   1.000
_cell.length_b   1.000
_cell.length_c   1.000
_cell.angle_alpha   90.00
_cell.angle_beta   90.00
_cell.angle_gamma   90.00
#
_symmetry.space_group_name_H-M   'P 1'
#
loop_
_entity.id
_entity.type
_entity.pdbx_description
1 polymer ?
#
loop_
_entity_poly.entity_id
_entity_poly.type
_entity_poly.pdbx_seq_one_letter_code
_entity_poly.pdbx_strand_id
1 'polypeptide(L)'
;MADALRQLQGSMIESVEVITNPSARYEAEGEAGIINIVLKKENQLGVNGSFEVSGGYPHNYGASYNLNLRRKKVNLFSSYGINYNKRPGEGYIERYVTRDTVFHDRTNRNHTRGGLSTHISLGADVFFSPKDVLTFSGLYKYGNGNNLTKLTYTNFDTLNNVIGNTYRQDNENEKENNIEANVSYRKKYDEKDREWNTNLNFNLSDDTENSNISQNSIPSETSSNTEDEWNLLFQSDYVQPFGINGKFEMGLKSTLRDIDNDFSVSEPNRLAVIDSLSDKFTYRESITAGYLMAGNKTGQFSYQGA
;
A
#
# COMPACT_ATOMS: atom_id res chain seq x y z
N MET A 1 3.58 -0.06 0.12
CA MET A 1 3.96 1.13 0.93
C MET A 1 5.23 1.85 0.45
N ALA A 2 6.31 1.16 0.05
CA ALA A 2 7.53 1.84 -0.43
C ALA A 2 7.33 2.69 -1.70
N ASP A 3 6.45 2.29 -2.62
CA ASP A 3 6.23 3.03 -3.87
C ASP A 3 5.33 4.27 -3.72
N ALA A 4 4.46 4.32 -2.70
CA ALA A 4 3.72 5.54 -2.36
C ALA A 4 4.64 6.61 -1.75
N LEU A 5 5.62 6.20 -0.93
CA LEU A 5 6.63 7.08 -0.36
C LEU A 5 7.67 7.55 -1.39
N ARG A 6 7.97 6.73 -2.40
CA ARG A 6 8.87 7.09 -3.51
C ARG A 6 8.30 8.17 -4.44
N GLN A 7 6.98 8.36 -4.47
CA GLN A 7 6.34 9.41 -5.27
C GLN A 7 6.52 10.81 -4.66
N LEU A 8 6.75 10.89 -3.35
CA LEU A 8 7.07 12.15 -2.69
C LEU A 8 8.56 12.42 -2.81
N GLN A 9 8.94 13.39 -3.64
CA GLN A 9 10.32 13.87 -3.62
C GLN A 9 10.66 14.39 -2.23
N GLY A 10 11.75 13.91 -1.64
CA GLY A 10 12.21 14.38 -0.32
C GLY A 10 12.40 15.91 -0.26
N SER A 11 12.62 16.57 -1.40
CA SER A 11 12.69 18.03 -1.52
C SER A 11 11.36 18.74 -1.25
N MET A 12 10.22 18.09 -1.49
CA MET A 12 8.86 18.59 -1.25
C MET A 12 8.37 18.32 0.18
N ILE A 13 9.08 17.46 0.93
CA ILE A 13 8.77 17.15 2.32
C ILE A 13 9.32 18.29 3.21
N GLU A 14 8.44 18.88 4.03
CA GLU A 14 8.79 19.87 5.06
C GLU A 14 9.27 19.15 6.32
N SER A 15 8.50 18.15 6.77
CA SER A 15 8.86 17.29 7.91
C SER A 15 8.27 15.89 7.76
N VAL A 16 8.96 14.91 8.35
CA VAL A 16 8.42 13.58 8.62
C VAL A 16 8.30 13.45 10.13
N GLU A 17 7.08 13.28 10.61
CA GLU A 17 6.74 13.19 12.03
C GLU A 17 6.33 11.77 12.35
N VAL A 18 6.79 11.24 13.49
CA VAL A 18 6.34 9.94 14.00
C VAL A 18 5.46 10.18 15.21
N ILE A 19 4.19 9.82 15.09
CA ILE A 19 3.19 9.90 16.16
C ILE A 19 3.14 8.53 16.83
N THR A 20 3.95 8.36 17.89
CA THR A 20 4.07 7.09 18.65
C THR A 20 2.92 6.83 19.62
N ASN A 21 2.11 7.85 19.91
CA ASN A 21 0.89 7.72 20.70
C ASN A 21 -0.25 8.40 19.93
N PRO A 22 -0.88 7.70 18.96
CA PRO A 22 -2.00 8.25 18.22
C PRO A 22 -3.12 8.67 19.19
N SER A 23 -3.65 9.88 19.01
CA SER A 23 -4.92 10.24 19.64
C SER A 23 -6.07 9.40 19.05
N ALA A 24 -7.25 9.45 19.68
CA ALA A 24 -8.47 8.79 19.18
C ALA A 24 -8.89 9.20 17.74
N ARG A 25 -8.24 10.21 17.16
CA ARG A 25 -8.34 10.59 15.74
C ARG A 25 -7.82 9.50 14.80
N TYR A 26 -6.84 8.71 15.23
CA TYR A 26 -6.20 7.72 14.38
C TYR A 26 -6.58 6.29 14.79
N GLU A 27 -6.57 5.35 13.84
CA GLU A 27 -6.93 3.95 14.08
C GLU A 27 -6.07 3.32 15.18
N ALA A 28 -6.73 2.53 16.04
CA ALA A 28 -6.10 1.79 17.13
C ALA A 28 -5.48 0.45 16.70
N GLU A 29 -5.37 0.17 15.40
CA GLU A 29 -4.97 -1.16 14.90
C GLU A 29 -3.45 -1.38 14.80
N GLY A 30 -2.62 -0.36 15.01
CA GLY A 30 -1.16 -0.49 14.92
C GLY A 30 -0.44 -0.15 16.22
N GLU A 31 0.25 -1.14 16.83
CA GLU A 31 1.33 -0.88 17.80
C GLU A 31 2.50 -0.08 17.18
N ALA A 32 2.51 0.08 15.86
CA ALA A 32 3.48 0.90 15.13
C ALA A 32 2.99 2.36 15.03
N GLY A 33 3.80 3.30 15.51
CA GLY A 33 3.49 4.74 15.42
C GLY A 33 3.22 5.22 13.98
N ILE A 34 2.45 6.30 13.86
CA ILE A 34 1.99 6.84 12.57
C ILE A 34 3.05 7.77 11.98
N ILE A 35 3.42 7.56 10.73
CA ILE A 35 4.27 8.49 9.98
C ILE A 35 3.38 9.55 9.34
N ASN A 36 3.45 10.79 9.84
CA ASN A 36 2.83 11.95 9.23
C ASN A 36 3.86 12.67 8.36
N ILE A 37 3.58 12.84 7.07
CA ILE A 37 4.47 13.55 6.14
C ILE A 37 3.86 14.92 5.87
N VAL A 38 4.49 15.96 6.40
CA VAL A 38 4.10 17.34 6.17
C VAL A 38 4.84 17.82 4.92
N LEU A 39 4.09 18.21 3.89
CA LEU A 39 4.64 18.77 2.67
C LEU A 39 4.86 20.28 2.81
N LYS A 40 5.91 20.79 2.17
CA LYS A 40 6.20 22.24 2.14
C LYS A 40 5.01 22.99 1.56
N LYS A 41 4.54 24.02 2.26
CA LYS A 41 3.52 24.95 1.74
C LYS A 41 4.09 25.78 0.60
N GLU A 42 4.08 25.25 -0.61
CA GLU A 42 4.50 26.03 -1.78
C GLU A 42 3.37 26.99 -2.21
N ASN A 43 3.44 28.22 -1.69
CA ASN A 43 2.53 29.33 -2.03
C ASN A 43 2.97 30.12 -3.26
N GLN A 44 3.98 29.65 -3.99
CA GLN A 44 4.50 30.35 -5.16
C GLN A 44 3.53 30.17 -6.34
N LEU A 45 3.11 31.29 -6.93
CA LEU A 45 2.40 31.30 -8.20
C LEU A 45 3.39 30.91 -9.32
N GLY A 46 2.91 30.14 -10.29
CA GLY A 46 3.72 29.75 -11.44
C GLY A 46 3.71 28.25 -11.68
N VAL A 47 4.69 27.80 -12.46
CA VAL A 47 4.94 26.39 -12.77
C VAL A 47 6.18 25.98 -12.00
N ASN A 48 6.06 24.92 -11.22
CA ASN A 48 7.18 24.22 -10.64
C ASN A 48 7.06 22.72 -10.99
N GLY A 49 8.19 22.03 -10.90
CA GLY A 49 8.24 20.64 -11.26
C GLY A 49 9.65 20.14 -11.30
N SER A 50 9.76 18.86 -11.56
CA SER A 50 11.00 18.12 -11.41
C SER A 50 10.91 16.83 -12.21
N PHE A 51 12.07 16.37 -12.63
CA PHE A 51 12.25 15.14 -13.36
C PHE A 51 13.32 14.33 -12.66
N GLU A 52 13.12 13.03 -12.55
CA GLU A 52 14.03 12.10 -11.92
C GLU A 52 14.32 10.95 -12.88
N VAL A 53 15.58 10.52 -12.93
CA VAL A 53 16.00 9.29 -13.58
C VAL A 53 16.86 8.53 -12.60
N SER A 54 16.59 7.24 -12.47
CA SER A 54 17.35 6.35 -11.61
C SER A 54 17.81 5.12 -12.40
N GLY A 55 18.97 4.59 -12.00
CA GLY A 55 19.58 3.41 -12.57
C GLY A 55 20.48 2.75 -11.54
N GLY A 56 20.40 1.43 -11.39
CA GLY A 56 21.16 0.71 -10.39
C GLY A 56 21.31 -0.78 -10.67
N TYR A 57 22.15 -1.41 -9.84
CA TYR A 57 22.33 -2.86 -9.76
C TYR A 57 21.80 -3.37 -8.40
N PRO A 58 21.01 -4.46 -8.35
CA PRO A 58 20.47 -5.22 -9.48
C PRO A 58 19.48 -4.37 -10.30
N HIS A 59 18.92 -4.91 -11.39
CA HIS A 59 18.06 -4.15 -12.32
C HIS A 59 17.06 -3.26 -11.58
N ASN A 60 17.24 -1.96 -11.69
CA ASN A 60 16.35 -0.95 -11.14
C ASN A 60 16.56 0.32 -11.96
N TYR A 61 15.65 0.58 -12.88
CA TYR A 61 15.68 1.74 -13.76
C TYR A 61 14.34 2.44 -13.64
N GLY A 62 14.37 3.75 -13.48
CA GLY A 62 13.14 4.53 -13.37
C GLY A 62 13.29 5.88 -14.02
N ALA A 63 12.16 6.41 -14.49
CA ALA A 63 12.03 7.79 -14.89
C ALA A 63 10.69 8.31 -14.39
N SER A 64 10.67 9.51 -13.84
CA SER A 64 9.44 10.13 -13.39
C SER A 64 9.50 11.65 -13.54
N TYR A 65 8.33 12.27 -13.64
CA TYR A 65 8.19 13.70 -13.50
C TYR A 65 7.07 14.03 -12.52
N ASN A 66 7.19 15.21 -11.92
CA ASN A 66 6.12 15.88 -11.20
C ASN A 66 6.01 17.31 -11.73
N LEU A 67 4.79 17.75 -11.98
CA LEU A 67 4.48 19.11 -12.44
C LEU A 67 3.37 19.67 -11.59
N ASN A 68 3.53 20.93 -11.18
CA ASN A 68 2.53 21.65 -10.44
C ASN A 68 2.43 23.10 -10.99
N LEU A 69 1.20 23.53 -11.23
CA LEU A 69 0.85 24.80 -11.84
C LEU A 69 -0.15 25.52 -10.93
N ARG A 70 0.33 26.55 -10.24
CA ARG A 70 -0.50 27.35 -9.35
C ARG A 70 -0.87 28.70 -9.97
N ARG A 71 -2.18 28.93 -10.14
CA ARG A 71 -2.76 30.18 -10.63
C ARG A 71 -3.89 30.66 -9.71
N LYS A 72 -3.56 31.57 -8.78
CA LYS A 72 -4.50 32.23 -7.85
C LYS A 72 -5.42 31.23 -7.13
N LYS A 73 -6.61 30.99 -7.70
CA LYS A 73 -7.68 30.15 -7.15
C LYS A 73 -7.59 28.68 -7.56
N VAL A 74 -6.67 28.31 -8.45
CA VAL A 74 -6.53 26.93 -8.93
C VAL A 74 -5.07 26.52 -8.83
N ASN A 75 -4.83 25.32 -8.33
CA ASN A 75 -3.56 24.61 -8.44
C ASN A 75 -3.81 23.31 -9.19
N LEU A 76 -3.06 23.04 -10.25
CA LEU A 76 -3.13 21.78 -10.99
C LEU A 76 -1.84 21.03 -10.75
N PHE A 77 -1.94 19.74 -10.45
CA PHE A 77 -0.77 18.88 -10.26
C PHE A 77 -0.90 17.60 -11.07
N SER A 78 0.24 17.13 -11.56
CA SER A 78 0.36 15.91 -12.35
C SER A 78 1.67 15.21 -12.01
N SER A 79 1.62 13.88 -11.94
CA SER A 79 2.83 13.07 -11.90
C SER A 79 2.72 11.89 -12.85
N TYR A 80 3.88 11.48 -13.35
CA TYR A 80 4.03 10.24 -14.10
C TYR A 80 5.31 9.58 -13.66
N GLY A 81 5.28 8.27 -13.50
CA GLY A 81 6.47 7.48 -13.27
C GLY A 81 6.38 6.14 -13.98
N ILE A 82 7.53 5.70 -14.46
CA ILE A 82 7.75 4.35 -14.98
C ILE A 82 8.97 3.79 -14.29
N ASN A 83 8.89 2.56 -13.81
CA ASN A 83 9.98 1.85 -13.16
C ASN A 83 10.03 0.42 -13.67
N TYR A 84 11.23 -0.04 -14.00
CA TYR A 84 11.53 -1.44 -14.21
C TYR A 84 12.50 -1.90 -13.12
N ASN A 85 12.11 -2.92 -12.37
CA ASN A 85 13.01 -3.53 -11.40
C ASN A 85 12.93 -5.05 -11.44
N LYS A 86 14.07 -5.71 -11.24
CA LYS A 86 14.14 -7.16 -11.04
C LYS A 86 15.10 -7.45 -9.90
N ARG A 87 14.54 -7.92 -8.78
CA ARG A 87 15.24 -8.08 -7.50
C ARG A 87 15.48 -9.56 -7.26
N PRO A 88 16.74 -10.01 -7.14
CA PRO A 88 17.01 -11.34 -6.64
C PRO A 88 16.71 -11.39 -5.14
N GLY A 89 16.40 -12.57 -4.65
CA GLY A 89 16.41 -12.84 -3.23
C GLY A 89 16.51 -14.32 -2.95
N GLU A 90 16.77 -14.62 -1.70
CA GLU A 90 17.00 -15.98 -1.23
C GLU A 90 16.16 -16.23 0.03
N GLY A 91 15.91 -17.50 0.35
CA GLY A 91 15.18 -17.90 1.54
C GLY A 91 15.60 -19.29 1.97
N TYR A 92 15.57 -19.50 3.28
CA TYR A 92 15.90 -20.78 3.91
C TYR A 92 14.82 -21.11 4.94
N ILE A 93 14.27 -22.31 4.86
CA ILE A 93 13.35 -22.85 5.85
C ILE A 93 13.86 -24.23 6.24
N GLU A 94 13.86 -24.51 7.54
CA GLU A 94 14.12 -25.84 8.08
C GLU A 94 13.02 -26.18 9.08
N ARG A 95 12.33 -27.29 8.84
CA ARG A 95 11.16 -27.71 9.60
C ARG A 95 11.38 -29.11 10.16
N TYR A 96 11.26 -29.24 11.47
CA TYR A 96 11.36 -30.51 12.19
C TYR A 96 9.97 -31.10 12.39
N VAL A 97 9.76 -32.33 11.90
CA VAL A 97 8.50 -33.07 12.00
C VAL A 97 8.71 -34.26 12.93
N THR A 98 8.09 -34.23 14.11
CA THR A 98 8.40 -35.17 15.20
C THR A 98 7.68 -36.53 15.09
N ARG A 99 6.88 -36.77 14.03
CA ARG A 99 5.99 -37.95 13.92
C ARG A 99 5.95 -38.65 12.55
N ASP A 100 6.91 -38.41 11.66
CA ASP A 100 6.95 -39.05 10.33
C ASP A 100 8.31 -39.73 10.06
N THR A 101 8.37 -40.56 9.02
CA THR A 101 9.60 -41.13 8.45
C THR A 101 10.58 -40.05 7.97
N VAL A 102 10.07 -38.86 7.61
CA VAL A 102 10.84 -37.63 7.45
C VAL A 102 10.94 -36.94 8.81
N PHE A 103 12.14 -36.87 9.38
CA PHE A 103 12.39 -36.23 10.68
C PHE A 103 12.48 -34.71 10.57
N HIS A 104 13.09 -34.22 9.50
CA HIS A 104 13.06 -32.80 9.16
C HIS A 104 13.23 -32.59 7.65
N ASP A 105 12.73 -31.46 7.17
CA ASP A 105 12.88 -31.01 5.79
C ASP A 105 13.56 -29.64 5.73
N ARG A 106 14.34 -29.43 4.68
CA ARG A 106 14.99 -28.16 4.35
C ARG A 106 14.51 -27.67 3.00
N THR A 107 14.11 -26.41 2.95
CA THR A 107 13.74 -25.72 1.72
C THR A 107 14.68 -24.55 1.48
N ASN A 108 15.44 -24.62 0.39
CA ASN A 108 16.20 -23.48 -0.14
C ASN A 108 15.40 -22.84 -1.26
N ARG A 109 15.18 -21.53 -1.18
CA ARG A 109 14.45 -20.75 -2.19
C ARG A 109 15.37 -19.70 -2.79
N ASN A 110 15.49 -19.69 -4.12
CA ASN A 110 16.05 -18.57 -4.88
C ASN A 110 14.94 -18.00 -5.75
N HIS A 111 14.81 -16.68 -5.79
CA HIS A 111 13.78 -16.04 -6.59
C HIS A 111 14.29 -14.76 -7.24
N THR A 112 13.71 -14.42 -8.38
CA THR A 112 13.84 -13.10 -9.00
C THR A 112 12.46 -12.55 -9.21
N ARG A 113 12.14 -11.43 -8.57
CA ARG A 113 10.82 -10.79 -8.64
C ARG A 113 10.87 -9.39 -9.20
N GLY A 114 9.78 -9.00 -9.85
CA GLY A 114 9.56 -7.66 -10.36
C GLY A 114 9.25 -7.63 -11.85
N GLY A 115 9.21 -6.43 -12.39
CA GLY A 115 8.84 -6.17 -13.77
C GLY A 115 8.68 -4.68 -13.99
N LEU A 116 7.75 -4.32 -14.87
CA LEU A 116 7.44 -2.94 -15.19
C LEU A 116 6.29 -2.47 -14.29
N SER A 117 6.45 -1.30 -13.69
CA SER A 117 5.37 -0.57 -13.04
C SER A 117 5.27 0.84 -13.63
N THR A 118 4.06 1.35 -13.75
CA THR A 118 3.79 2.71 -14.16
C THR A 118 2.73 3.32 -13.26
N HIS A 119 2.84 4.61 -12.99
CA HIS A 119 1.80 5.35 -12.31
C HIS A 119 1.57 6.70 -12.99
N ILE A 120 0.32 7.15 -12.99
CA ILE A 120 -0.11 8.47 -13.44
C ILE A 120 -0.99 9.05 -12.35
N SER A 121 -0.65 10.23 -11.83
CA SER A 121 -1.56 10.98 -10.96
C SER A 121 -1.91 12.33 -11.58
N LEU A 122 -3.15 12.74 -11.39
CA LEU A 122 -3.67 14.03 -11.83
C LEU A 122 -4.55 14.60 -10.72
N GLY A 123 -4.48 15.90 -10.50
CA GLY A 123 -5.40 16.53 -9.56
C GLY A 123 -5.41 18.04 -9.62
N ALA A 124 -6.34 18.60 -8.86
CA ALA A 124 -6.59 20.02 -8.80
C ALA A 124 -7.01 20.45 -7.39
N ASP A 125 -6.41 21.52 -6.90
CA ASP A 125 -6.94 22.27 -5.76
C ASP A 125 -7.72 23.48 -6.26
N VAL A 126 -8.94 23.65 -5.77
CA VAL A 126 -9.80 24.81 -5.99
C VAL A 126 -9.89 25.60 -4.69
N PHE A 127 -9.33 26.80 -4.69
CA PHE A 127 -9.32 27.70 -3.55
C PHE A 127 -10.52 28.66 -3.65
N PHE A 128 -11.51 28.47 -2.79
CA PHE A 128 -12.59 29.45 -2.61
C PHE A 128 -12.08 30.68 -1.87
N SER A 129 -11.17 30.45 -0.92
CA SER A 129 -10.39 31.44 -0.18
C SER A 129 -8.99 30.86 0.13
N PRO A 130 -8.04 31.63 0.67
CA PRO A 130 -6.78 31.07 1.17
C PRO A 130 -6.95 30.03 2.29
N LYS A 131 -8.16 29.90 2.86
CA LYS A 131 -8.50 29.02 3.97
C LYS A 131 -9.42 27.86 3.59
N ASP A 132 -10.06 27.93 2.41
CA ASP A 132 -11.04 26.98 1.93
C ASP A 132 -10.56 26.35 0.63
N VAL A 133 -10.20 25.07 0.70
CA VAL A 133 -9.63 24.33 -0.42
C VAL A 133 -10.40 23.05 -0.64
N LEU A 134 -10.87 22.85 -1.87
CA LEU A 134 -11.43 21.60 -2.35
C LEU A 134 -10.43 20.97 -3.32
N THR A 135 -9.96 19.78 -3.00
CA THR A 135 -8.97 19.03 -3.77
C THR A 135 -9.62 17.83 -4.40
N PHE A 136 -9.36 17.63 -5.68
CA PHE A 136 -9.72 16.44 -6.43
C PHE A 136 -8.43 15.80 -6.92
N SER A 137 -8.27 14.49 -6.78
CA SER A 137 -7.17 13.79 -7.42
C SER A 137 -7.56 12.38 -7.85
N GLY A 138 -6.95 11.94 -8.93
CA GLY A 138 -6.98 10.56 -9.40
C GLY A 138 -5.56 10.01 -9.53
N LEU A 139 -5.42 8.72 -9.32
CA LEU A 139 -4.18 7.99 -9.50
C LEU A 139 -4.49 6.66 -10.19
N TYR A 140 -3.79 6.37 -11.27
CA TYR A 140 -3.80 5.09 -11.95
C TYR A 140 -2.43 4.44 -11.80
N LYS A 141 -2.40 3.18 -11.43
CA LYS A 141 -1.20 2.35 -11.37
C LYS A 141 -1.41 1.10 -12.22
N TYR A 142 -0.36 0.68 -12.89
CA TYR A 142 -0.31 -0.57 -13.62
C TYR A 142 1.02 -1.27 -13.34
N GLY A 143 0.95 -2.55 -13.01
CA GLY A 143 2.06 -3.45 -12.77
C GLY A 143 2.02 -4.63 -13.75
N ASN A 144 3.19 -5.03 -14.24
CA ASN A 144 3.36 -6.25 -15.01
C ASN A 144 4.67 -6.90 -14.63
N GLY A 145 4.57 -7.99 -13.88
CA GLY A 145 5.66 -8.72 -13.27
C GLY A 145 5.89 -10.08 -13.92
N ASN A 146 7.14 -10.53 -13.88
CA ASN A 146 7.46 -11.94 -14.04
C ASN A 146 8.39 -12.37 -12.90
N ASN A 147 7.84 -13.27 -12.09
CA ASN A 147 8.43 -13.79 -10.88
C ASN A 147 8.88 -15.23 -11.14
N LEU A 148 10.19 -15.47 -11.04
CA LEU A 148 10.76 -16.81 -11.14
C LEU A 148 11.19 -17.25 -9.75
N THR A 149 10.62 -18.34 -9.27
CA THR A 149 10.98 -18.95 -7.99
C THR A 149 11.52 -20.35 -8.23
N LYS A 150 12.66 -20.68 -7.60
CA LYS A 150 13.31 -21.98 -7.62
C LYS A 150 13.44 -22.48 -6.20
N LEU A 151 12.90 -23.66 -5.94
CA LEU A 151 12.86 -24.30 -4.63
C LEU A 151 13.60 -25.63 -4.71
N THR A 152 14.46 -25.88 -3.74
CA THR A 152 15.06 -27.19 -3.51
C THR A 152 14.62 -27.69 -2.16
N TYR A 153 13.82 -28.76 -2.15
CA TYR A 153 13.41 -29.48 -0.96
C TYR A 153 14.38 -30.63 -0.73
N THR A 154 14.94 -30.72 0.47
CA THR A 154 15.81 -31.81 0.92
C THR A 154 15.19 -32.42 2.16
N ASN A 155 14.85 -33.71 2.09
CA ASN A 155 14.27 -34.46 3.20
C ASN A 155 15.34 -35.25 3.93
N PHE A 156 15.22 -35.32 5.25
CA PHE A 156 16.17 -36.03 6.10
C PHE A 156 15.47 -37.05 7.00
N ASP A 157 16.17 -38.15 7.28
CA ASP A 157 15.76 -39.13 8.27
C ASP A 157 16.11 -38.68 9.72
N THR A 158 15.75 -39.51 10.69
CA THR A 158 16.02 -39.28 12.12
C THR A 158 17.50 -39.26 12.51
N LEU A 159 18.39 -39.73 11.62
CA LEU A 159 19.84 -39.73 11.79
C LEU A 159 20.50 -38.57 11.01
N ASN A 160 19.71 -37.65 10.45
CA ASN A 160 20.13 -36.56 9.57
C ASN A 160 20.77 -37.01 8.24
N ASN A 161 20.45 -38.20 7.73
CA ASN A 161 20.82 -38.59 6.37
C ASN A 161 19.81 -38.02 5.37
N VAL A 162 20.29 -37.56 4.22
CA VAL A 162 19.43 -37.14 3.12
C VAL A 162 18.73 -38.36 2.54
N ILE A 163 17.40 -38.33 2.50
CA ILE A 163 16.55 -39.41 1.97
C ILE A 163 15.81 -39.03 0.69
N GLY A 164 15.82 -37.74 0.32
CA GLY A 164 15.21 -37.30 -0.92
C GLY A 164 15.52 -35.85 -1.26
N ASN A 165 15.51 -35.55 -2.55
CA ASN A 165 15.61 -34.20 -3.08
C ASN A 165 14.53 -33.97 -4.14
N THR A 166 13.86 -32.83 -4.06
CA THR A 166 12.89 -32.38 -5.07
C THR A 166 13.22 -30.96 -5.49
N TYR A 167 13.37 -30.75 -6.79
CA TYR A 167 13.51 -29.42 -7.37
C TYR A 167 12.16 -28.96 -7.90
N ARG A 168 11.69 -27.79 -7.48
CA ARG A 168 10.46 -27.17 -7.97
C ARG A 168 10.79 -25.79 -8.53
N GLN A 169 10.27 -25.48 -9.71
CA GLN A 169 10.40 -24.17 -10.33
C GLN A 169 9.03 -23.65 -10.68
N ASP A 170 8.77 -22.42 -10.25
CA ASP A 170 7.54 -21.68 -10.48
C ASP A 170 7.86 -20.44 -11.31
N ASN A 171 7.19 -20.30 -12.44
CA ASN A 171 7.25 -19.14 -13.32
C ASN A 171 5.88 -18.47 -13.34
N GLU A 172 5.77 -17.39 -12.58
CA GLU A 172 4.57 -16.62 -12.33
C GLU A 172 4.60 -15.32 -13.15
N ASN A 173 3.50 -15.04 -13.82
CA ASN A 173 3.24 -13.74 -14.42
C ASN A 173 2.14 -13.04 -13.64
N GLU A 174 2.37 -11.79 -13.32
CA GLU A 174 1.54 -10.99 -12.42
C GLU A 174 1.14 -9.71 -13.15
N LYS A 175 -0.14 -9.35 -13.07
CA LYS A 175 -0.66 -8.10 -13.64
C LYS A 175 -1.56 -7.45 -12.62
N GLU A 176 -1.18 -6.24 -12.22
CA GLU A 176 -1.92 -5.43 -11.26
C GLU A 176 -2.43 -4.18 -11.97
N ASN A 177 -3.67 -3.78 -11.70
CA ASN A 177 -4.14 -2.43 -11.93
C ASN A 177 -4.75 -1.85 -10.66
N ASN A 178 -4.63 -0.54 -10.51
CA ASN A 178 -5.25 0.16 -9.40
C ASN A 178 -5.68 1.57 -9.85
N ILE A 179 -6.92 1.92 -9.54
CA ILE A 179 -7.51 3.24 -9.71
C ILE A 179 -7.88 3.79 -8.33
N GLU A 180 -7.32 4.94 -7.99
CA GLU A 180 -7.66 5.71 -6.80
C GLU A 180 -8.31 7.03 -7.21
N ALA A 181 -9.38 7.41 -6.52
CA ALA A 181 -10.04 8.70 -6.62
C ALA A 181 -10.17 9.32 -5.23
N ASN A 182 -9.84 10.60 -5.13
CA ASN A 182 -9.91 11.35 -3.89
C ASN A 182 -10.64 12.68 -4.08
N VAL A 183 -11.48 12.99 -3.10
CA VAL A 183 -12.07 14.32 -2.90
C VAL A 183 -11.83 14.71 -1.46
N SER A 184 -11.13 15.81 -1.24
CA SER A 184 -10.92 16.36 0.10
C SER A 184 -11.29 17.82 0.18
N TYR A 185 -11.91 18.21 1.28
CA TYR A 185 -12.24 19.59 1.59
C TYR A 185 -11.59 19.97 2.92
N ARG A 186 -10.87 21.09 2.89
CA ARG A 186 -10.25 21.67 4.08
C ARG A 186 -10.72 23.10 4.23
N LYS A 187 -11.20 23.40 5.43
CA LYS A 187 -11.62 24.72 5.88
C LYS A 187 -10.83 25.12 7.12
N LYS A 188 -10.09 26.22 7.05
CA LYS A 188 -9.51 26.90 8.20
C LYS A 188 -10.36 28.11 8.56
N TYR A 189 -10.50 28.39 9.85
CA TYR A 189 -11.27 29.55 10.30
C TYR A 189 -10.34 30.74 10.60
N ASP A 190 -10.91 31.88 10.97
CA ASP A 190 -10.14 33.04 11.45
C ASP A 190 -9.50 32.79 12.81
N GLU A 191 -10.18 32.00 13.64
CA GLU A 191 -9.66 31.51 14.89
C GLU A 191 -8.47 30.57 14.64
N LYS A 192 -7.35 30.87 15.30
CA LYS A 192 -6.11 30.09 15.17
C LYS A 192 -6.36 28.64 15.57
N ASP A 193 -5.85 27.69 14.81
CA ASP A 193 -5.92 26.24 15.07
C ASP A 193 -7.35 25.63 14.98
N ARG A 194 -8.35 26.43 14.58
CA ARG A 194 -9.69 25.93 14.23
C ARG A 194 -9.74 25.49 12.78
N GLU A 195 -10.11 24.25 12.54
CA GLU A 195 -10.21 23.68 11.20
C GLU A 195 -11.22 22.54 11.09
N TRP A 196 -11.70 22.34 9.88
CA TRP A 196 -12.53 21.21 9.47
C TRP A 196 -11.90 20.57 8.24
N ASN A 197 -11.61 19.28 8.31
CA ASN A 197 -11.15 18.48 7.19
C ASN A 197 -12.17 17.37 6.90
N THR A 198 -12.51 17.17 5.64
CA THR A 198 -13.33 16.05 5.18
C THR A 198 -12.65 15.41 3.98
N ASN A 199 -12.62 14.08 3.93
CA ASN A 199 -11.94 13.30 2.94
C ASN A 199 -12.83 12.13 2.50
N LEU A 200 -12.91 11.93 1.20
CA LEU A 200 -13.50 10.75 0.57
C LEU A 200 -12.44 10.15 -0.34
N ASN A 201 -12.07 8.89 -0.12
CA ASN A 201 -11.14 8.16 -0.95
C ASN A 201 -11.82 6.87 -1.42
N PHE A 202 -11.76 6.61 -2.72
CA PHE A 202 -12.22 5.39 -3.35
C PHE A 202 -11.03 4.74 -4.04
N ASN A 203 -10.88 3.43 -3.86
CA ASN A 203 -9.86 2.62 -4.46
C ASN A 203 -10.53 1.41 -5.12
N LEU A 204 -10.08 1.07 -6.32
CA LEU A 204 -10.42 -0.15 -7.04
C LEU A 204 -9.10 -0.76 -7.50
N SER A 205 -8.87 -2.01 -7.16
CA SER A 205 -7.70 -2.76 -7.62
C SER A 205 -8.10 -4.12 -8.16
N ASP A 206 -7.39 -4.52 -9.19
CA ASP A 206 -7.45 -5.86 -9.77
C ASP A 206 -6.03 -6.42 -9.84
N ASP A 207 -5.88 -7.68 -9.48
CA ASP A 207 -4.64 -8.43 -9.58
C ASP A 207 -4.90 -9.80 -10.21
N THR A 208 -3.97 -10.25 -11.05
CA THR A 208 -4.03 -11.54 -11.70
C THR A 208 -2.64 -12.15 -11.76
N GLU A 209 -2.49 -13.28 -11.07
CA GLU A 209 -1.26 -14.07 -11.04
C GLU A 209 -1.50 -15.41 -11.74
N ASN A 210 -0.60 -15.77 -12.65
CA ASN A 210 -0.63 -17.06 -13.35
C ASN A 210 0.72 -17.75 -13.25
N SER A 211 0.73 -18.91 -12.61
CA SER A 211 1.94 -19.68 -12.32
C SER A 211 2.00 -20.95 -13.13
N ASN A 212 3.15 -21.19 -13.74
CA ASN A 212 3.48 -22.46 -14.37
C ASN A 212 4.55 -23.17 -13.54
N ILE A 213 4.18 -24.32 -12.99
CA ILE A 213 4.99 -25.00 -12.01
C ILE A 213 5.52 -26.31 -12.59
N SER A 214 6.81 -26.52 -12.40
CA SER A 214 7.50 -27.75 -12.79
C SER A 214 8.20 -28.36 -11.59
N GLN A 215 8.22 -29.69 -11.54
CA GLN A 215 8.92 -30.47 -10.55
C GLN A 215 9.89 -31.41 -11.24
N ASN A 216 11.17 -31.36 -10.86
CA ASN A 216 12.26 -32.12 -11.48
C ASN A 216 12.27 -31.98 -13.02
N SER A 217 12.04 -30.75 -13.50
CA SER A 217 11.95 -30.39 -14.93
C SER A 217 10.77 -30.99 -15.69
N ILE A 218 9.77 -31.54 -14.99
CA ILE A 218 8.53 -32.04 -15.56
C ILE A 218 7.41 -31.07 -15.18
N PRO A 219 6.56 -30.61 -16.12
CA PRO A 219 5.36 -29.83 -15.79
C PRO A 219 4.51 -30.57 -14.75
N SER A 220 4.18 -29.88 -13.66
CA SER A 220 3.50 -30.46 -12.49
C SER A 220 2.10 -29.89 -12.36
N GLU A 221 2.01 -28.57 -12.16
CA GLU A 221 0.74 -27.86 -11.99
C GLU A 221 0.77 -26.49 -12.67
N THR A 222 -0.40 -25.93 -12.90
CA THR A 222 -0.61 -24.51 -13.15
C THR A 222 -1.56 -23.94 -12.11
N SER A 223 -1.34 -22.70 -11.69
CA SER A 223 -2.29 -21.99 -10.83
C SER A 223 -2.64 -20.62 -11.40
N SER A 224 -3.86 -20.18 -11.11
CA SER A 224 -4.37 -18.85 -11.42
C SER A 224 -4.98 -18.27 -10.16
N ASN A 225 -4.62 -17.03 -9.85
CA ASN A 225 -5.19 -16.23 -8.79
C ASN A 225 -5.75 -14.96 -9.44
N THR A 226 -7.01 -14.62 -9.17
CA THR A 226 -7.60 -13.35 -9.61
C THR A 226 -8.26 -12.71 -8.40
N GLU A 227 -7.82 -11.50 -8.07
CA GLU A 227 -8.31 -10.72 -6.95
C GLU A 227 -8.89 -9.40 -7.45
N ASP A 228 -10.14 -9.13 -7.09
CA ASP A 228 -10.80 -7.85 -7.30
C ASP A 228 -11.09 -7.24 -5.92
N GLU A 229 -10.63 -6.02 -5.67
CA GLU A 229 -10.89 -5.28 -4.43
C GLU A 229 -11.46 -3.90 -4.72
N TRP A 230 -12.44 -3.47 -3.93
CA TRP A 230 -12.77 -2.05 -3.80
C TRP A 230 -12.83 -1.61 -2.35
N ASN A 231 -12.41 -0.37 -2.11
CA ASN A 231 -12.40 0.26 -0.80
C ASN A 231 -12.93 1.69 -0.88
N LEU A 232 -13.78 2.08 0.05
CA LEU A 232 -14.30 3.43 0.23
C LEU A 232 -14.03 3.91 1.66
N LEU A 233 -13.23 4.96 1.78
CA LEU A 233 -12.95 5.65 3.03
C LEU A 233 -13.64 7.02 3.04
N PHE A 234 -14.52 7.23 4.01
CA PHE A 234 -15.01 8.55 4.40
C PHE A 234 -14.41 8.94 5.75
N GLN A 235 -13.89 10.16 5.85
CA GLN A 235 -13.38 10.72 7.10
C GLN A 235 -13.73 12.20 7.21
N SER A 236 -14.19 12.64 8.37
CA SER A 236 -14.44 14.04 8.66
C SER A 236 -14.03 14.38 10.08
N ASP A 237 -13.13 15.36 10.22
CA ASP A 237 -12.54 15.78 11.48
C ASP A 237 -12.72 17.29 11.69
N TYR A 238 -13.13 17.67 12.90
CA TYR A 238 -13.31 19.06 13.30
C TYR A 238 -12.52 19.37 14.57
N VAL A 239 -11.79 20.48 14.55
CA VAL A 239 -11.02 21.00 15.69
C VAL A 239 -11.55 22.37 16.07
N GLN A 240 -11.95 22.50 17.34
CA GLN A 240 -12.35 23.75 17.97
C GLN A 240 -11.37 24.10 19.09
N PRO A 241 -10.54 25.14 18.93
CA PRO A 241 -9.77 25.68 20.04
C PRO A 241 -10.72 26.35 21.06
N PHE A 242 -10.32 26.35 22.32
CA PHE A 242 -11.00 27.09 23.39
C PHE A 242 -9.99 27.54 24.46
N GLY A 243 -10.20 28.74 25.02
CA GLY A 243 -9.23 29.32 25.96
C GLY A 243 -7.86 29.58 25.30
N ILE A 244 -6.78 29.54 26.08
CA ILE A 244 -5.42 29.85 25.58
C ILE A 244 -4.78 28.63 24.88
N ASN A 245 -4.97 27.42 25.44
CA ASN A 245 -4.32 26.19 24.98
C ASN A 245 -5.30 25.00 24.85
N GLY A 246 -6.61 25.24 24.99
CA GLY A 246 -7.61 24.19 24.96
C GLY A 246 -7.99 23.84 23.53
N LYS A 247 -8.29 22.57 23.30
CA LYS A 247 -8.80 22.06 22.03
C LYS A 247 -9.85 20.99 22.27
N PHE A 248 -10.92 21.09 21.52
CA PHE A 248 -11.96 20.07 21.39
C PHE A 248 -11.87 19.53 19.98
N GLU A 249 -11.85 18.21 19.86
CA GLU A 249 -11.77 17.50 18.59
C GLU A 249 -12.94 16.54 18.51
N MET A 250 -13.55 16.44 17.33
CA MET A 250 -14.54 15.42 17.04
C MET A 250 -14.34 14.94 15.62
N GLY A 251 -14.65 13.68 15.39
CA GLY A 251 -14.59 13.14 14.04
C GLY A 251 -15.43 11.90 13.84
N LEU A 252 -15.63 11.60 12.56
CA LEU A 252 -16.36 10.45 12.05
C LEU A 252 -15.52 9.82 10.96
N LYS A 253 -15.38 8.49 11.01
CA LYS A 253 -14.68 7.69 10.00
C LYS A 253 -15.53 6.47 9.64
N SER A 254 -15.59 6.16 8.35
CA SER A 254 -16.24 4.98 7.83
C SER A 254 -15.39 4.37 6.71
N THR A 255 -15.14 3.06 6.80
CA THR A 255 -14.42 2.28 5.79
C THR A 255 -15.33 1.16 5.34
N LEU A 256 -15.50 1.03 4.02
CA LEU A 256 -16.21 -0.07 3.38
C LEU A 256 -15.22 -0.77 2.45
N ARG A 257 -15.07 -2.08 2.59
CA ARG A 257 -14.14 -2.87 1.78
C ARG A 257 -14.80 -4.16 1.33
N ASP A 258 -14.58 -4.53 0.07
CA ASP A 258 -14.96 -5.82 -0.51
C ASP A 258 -13.76 -6.37 -1.26
N ILE A 259 -13.47 -7.66 -1.07
CA ILE A 259 -12.41 -8.38 -1.75
C ILE A 259 -13.02 -9.69 -2.22
N ASP A 260 -12.93 -9.95 -3.52
CA ASP A 260 -13.25 -11.23 -4.13
C ASP A 260 -11.97 -11.83 -4.71
N ASN A 261 -11.60 -13.03 -4.25
CA ASN A 261 -10.41 -13.76 -4.68
C ASN A 261 -10.81 -15.15 -5.19
N ASP A 262 -10.39 -15.49 -6.41
CA ASP A 262 -10.61 -16.78 -7.07
C ASP A 262 -9.26 -17.44 -7.36
N PHE A 263 -8.93 -18.45 -6.56
CA PHE A 263 -7.69 -19.22 -6.69
C PHE A 263 -7.99 -20.61 -7.23
N SER A 264 -7.29 -21.00 -8.30
CA SER A 264 -7.46 -22.29 -8.93
C SER A 264 -6.13 -22.97 -9.25
N VAL A 265 -6.12 -24.31 -9.14
CA VAL A 265 -4.97 -25.16 -9.49
C VAL A 265 -5.43 -26.24 -10.48
N SER A 266 -4.64 -26.52 -11.50
CA SER A 266 -4.88 -27.57 -12.48
C SER A 266 -3.59 -28.32 -12.84
N GLU A 267 -3.73 -29.50 -13.44
CA GLU A 267 -2.61 -30.33 -13.90
C GLU A 267 -2.54 -30.33 -15.43
N PRO A 268 -1.33 -30.42 -16.04
CA PRO A 268 -1.15 -30.37 -17.49
C PRO A 268 -2.00 -31.36 -18.31
N ASN A 269 -2.38 -32.50 -17.72
CA ASN A 269 -3.14 -33.56 -18.38
C ASN A 269 -4.62 -33.62 -17.97
N ARG A 270 -5.09 -32.63 -17.19
CA ARG A 270 -6.45 -32.58 -16.66
C ARG A 270 -7.03 -31.20 -16.91
N LEU A 271 -8.04 -31.12 -17.77
CA LEU A 271 -8.75 -29.86 -18.07
C LEU A 271 -9.57 -29.33 -16.88
N ALA A 272 -9.79 -30.15 -15.86
CA ALA A 272 -10.54 -29.80 -14.67
C ALA A 272 -9.63 -29.30 -13.54
N VAL A 273 -10.08 -28.27 -12.84
CA VAL A 273 -9.48 -27.73 -11.62
C VAL A 273 -9.44 -28.80 -10.52
N ILE A 274 -8.45 -28.71 -9.63
CA ILE A 274 -8.31 -29.55 -8.44
C ILE A 274 -9.00 -28.84 -7.27
N ASP A 275 -10.26 -29.21 -7.03
CA ASP A 275 -11.11 -28.56 -6.01
C ASP A 275 -10.47 -28.54 -4.60
N SER A 276 -9.69 -29.56 -4.24
CA SER A 276 -9.04 -29.61 -2.92
C SER A 276 -7.87 -28.64 -2.74
N LEU A 277 -7.40 -28.03 -3.84
CA LEU A 277 -6.30 -27.06 -3.86
C LEU A 277 -6.76 -25.69 -4.39
N SER A 278 -8.06 -25.53 -4.62
CA SER A 278 -8.65 -24.32 -5.20
C SER A 278 -9.66 -23.75 -4.22
N ASP A 279 -9.82 -22.43 -4.20
CA ASP A 279 -10.69 -21.75 -3.25
C ASP A 279 -11.30 -20.49 -3.87
N LYS A 280 -12.48 -20.13 -3.37
CA LYS A 280 -13.11 -18.84 -3.66
C LYS A 280 -13.38 -18.13 -2.35
N PHE A 281 -12.72 -17.00 -2.16
CA PHE A 281 -12.77 -16.22 -0.95
C PHE A 281 -13.44 -14.88 -1.23
N THR A 282 -14.45 -14.54 -0.41
CA THR A 282 -15.07 -13.22 -0.41
C THR A 282 -14.94 -12.63 0.99
N TYR A 283 -14.43 -11.41 1.09
CA TYR A 283 -14.32 -10.64 2.33
C TYR A 283 -15.09 -9.33 2.21
N ARG A 284 -15.96 -9.05 3.19
CA ARG A 284 -16.70 -7.79 3.26
C ARG A 284 -16.55 -7.19 4.63
N GLU A 285 -16.16 -5.93 4.67
CA GLU A 285 -15.94 -5.19 5.90
C GLU A 285 -16.65 -3.84 5.85
N SER A 286 -17.29 -3.50 6.97
CA SER A 286 -17.85 -2.17 7.19
C SER A 286 -17.50 -1.75 8.61
N ILE A 287 -16.61 -0.77 8.73
CA ILE A 287 -16.19 -0.20 10.00
C ILE A 287 -16.66 1.24 10.03
N THR A 288 -17.41 1.62 11.06
CA THR A 288 -17.80 3.02 11.29
C THR A 288 -17.55 3.38 12.74
N ALA A 289 -16.81 4.47 12.95
CA ALA A 289 -16.42 4.94 14.26
C ALA A 289 -16.56 6.47 14.33
N GLY A 290 -16.92 6.95 15.51
CA GLY A 290 -16.87 8.37 15.85
C GLY A 290 -16.07 8.56 17.13
N TYR A 291 -15.45 9.72 17.29
CA TYR A 291 -14.72 10.08 18.49
C TYR A 291 -15.01 11.51 18.92
N LEU A 292 -14.85 11.75 20.21
CA LEU A 292 -14.80 13.08 20.82
C LEU A 292 -13.52 13.13 21.66
N MET A 293 -12.84 14.26 21.69
CA MET A 293 -11.66 14.44 22.52
C MET A 293 -11.60 15.89 22.99
N ALA A 294 -11.22 16.10 24.24
CA ALA A 294 -10.97 17.43 24.78
C ALA A 294 -9.63 17.42 25.54
N GLY A 295 -8.80 18.42 25.29
CA GLY A 295 -7.55 18.59 26.01
C GLY A 295 -7.23 20.06 26.25
N ASN A 296 -6.46 20.34 27.30
CA ASN A 296 -6.00 21.68 27.61
C ASN A 296 -4.68 21.63 28.39
N LYS A 297 -4.00 22.77 28.45
CA LYS A 297 -2.76 22.96 29.20
C LYS A 297 -2.89 24.16 30.14
N THR A 298 -2.66 23.91 31.42
CA THR A 298 -2.67 24.94 32.48
C THR A 298 -1.32 24.94 33.19
N GLY A 299 -0.54 26.00 32.98
CA GLY A 299 0.83 26.09 33.49
C GLY A 299 1.72 24.97 32.92
N GLN A 300 2.29 24.16 33.81
CA GLN A 300 3.13 23.01 33.46
C GLN A 300 2.33 21.71 33.25
N PHE A 301 1.02 21.70 33.52
CA PHE A 301 0.18 20.51 33.44
C PHE A 301 -0.62 20.47 32.14
N SER A 302 -0.65 19.31 31.49
CA SER A 302 -1.51 19.01 30.34
C SER A 302 -2.45 17.86 30.68
N TYR A 303 -3.71 17.98 30.30
CA TYR A 303 -4.72 16.93 30.45
C TYR A 303 -5.49 16.74 29.15
N GLN A 304 -5.86 15.49 28.88
CA GLN A 304 -6.66 15.10 27.72
C GLN A 304 -7.63 13.99 28.13
N GLY A 305 -8.84 14.02 27.55
CA GLY A 305 -9.83 12.95 27.65
C GLY A 305 -10.39 12.67 26.26
N ALA A 306 -10.59 11.39 25.94
CA ALA A 306 -11.20 10.88 24.73
C ALA A 306 -12.35 9.95 25.11
#